data_AF-A0A7D9LN00-F1
#
_entry.id   AF-A0A7D9LN00-F1
#
_cell.length_a   1.000
_cell.length_b   1.000
_cell.length_c   1.000
_cell.angle_alpha   90.00
_cell.angle_beta   90.00
_cell.angle_gamma   90.00
#
_symmetry.space_group_name_H-M   'P 1'
#
loop_
_entity.id
_entity.type
_entity.pdbx_description
1 polymer ?
#
loop_
_entity_poly.entity_id
_entity_poly.type
_entity_poly.pdbx_seq_one_letter_code
_entity_poly.pdbx_strand_id
1 'polypeptide(L)'
;MYFLVLTQTSSGHSHVRDCSKTPPVYPNTVVNTTQRLAKLREQMQNENLTAYIIPSTDAHGSEYVRQRDKRRKFISGFSGSAG
;
A
#
# COMPACT_ATOMS: atom_id res chain seq x y z
N MET A 1 -26.18 -22.52 35.80
CA MET A 1 -27.52 -22.43 35.17
C MET A 1 -28.08 -21.08 35.57
N TYR A 2 -28.33 -20.09 34.72
CA TYR A 2 -28.89 -20.11 33.37
C TYR A 2 -28.11 -19.15 32.44
N PHE A 3 -28.03 -19.54 31.17
CA PHE A 3 -27.37 -18.82 30.08
C PHE A 3 -28.48 -18.12 29.28
N LEU A 4 -28.45 -16.79 29.14
CA LEU A 4 -29.38 -16.06 28.26
C LEU A 4 -28.59 -15.51 27.07
N VAL A 5 -28.71 -16.17 25.92
CA VAL A 5 -28.22 -15.68 24.63
C VAL A 5 -29.31 -14.77 24.06
N LEU A 6 -29.02 -13.48 23.91
CA LEU A 6 -29.82 -12.60 23.07
C LEU A 6 -29.13 -12.49 21.71
N THR A 7 -29.67 -13.21 20.73
CA THR A 7 -29.30 -13.11 19.32
C THR A 7 -29.80 -11.78 18.77
N GLN A 8 -28.92 -10.81 18.51
CA GLN A 8 -29.26 -9.67 17.66
C GLN A 8 -29.23 -10.10 16.20
N THR A 9 -30.38 -10.00 15.54
CA THR A 9 -30.52 -10.14 14.09
C THR A 9 -30.85 -8.78 13.46
N SER A 10 -30.07 -8.47 12.41
CA SER A 10 -30.31 -7.57 11.28
C SER A 10 -30.49 -6.05 11.49
N SER A 11 -29.50 -5.28 11.02
CA SER A 11 -29.71 -4.38 9.87
C SER A 11 -28.45 -4.37 8.98
N GLY A 12 -28.58 -4.89 7.77
CA GLY A 12 -27.48 -5.19 6.86
C GLY A 12 -26.94 -3.94 6.16
N HIS A 13 -25.90 -3.36 6.73
CA HIS A 13 -24.88 -2.66 5.96
C HIS A 13 -23.55 -3.29 6.30
N SER A 14 -23.14 -4.29 5.53
CA SER A 14 -21.76 -4.71 5.52
C SER A 14 -20.95 -3.51 5.02
N HIS A 15 -20.36 -2.74 5.94
CA HIS A 15 -19.24 -1.84 5.62
C HIS A 15 -18.01 -2.69 5.28
N VAL A 16 -18.17 -3.66 4.38
CA VAL A 16 -17.10 -4.43 3.78
C VAL A 16 -16.71 -3.64 2.56
N ARG A 17 -15.56 -2.98 2.64
CA ARG A 17 -14.96 -2.32 1.50
C ARG A 17 -14.58 -3.40 0.49
N ASP A 18 -15.26 -3.43 -0.63
CA ASP A 18 -14.98 -4.36 -1.72
C ASP A 18 -13.70 -3.92 -2.44
N CYS A 19 -12.57 -4.48 -2.02
CA CYS A 19 -11.26 -4.22 -2.62
C CYS A 19 -11.07 -4.90 -3.99
N SER A 20 -12.05 -5.67 -4.48
CA SER A 20 -11.97 -6.35 -5.78
C SER A 20 -12.46 -5.47 -6.94
N LYS A 21 -13.23 -4.42 -6.65
CA LYS A 21 -13.72 -3.48 -7.65
C LYS A 21 -12.74 -2.32 -7.81
N THR A 22 -12.34 -2.05 -9.04
CA THR A 22 -11.60 -0.81 -9.35
C THR A 22 -12.54 0.37 -9.14
N PRO A 23 -12.20 1.35 -8.28
CA PRO A 23 -13.06 2.51 -8.07
C PRO A 23 -13.20 3.29 -9.38
N PRO A 24 -14.41 3.77 -9.73
CA PRO A 24 -14.64 4.47 -10.99
C PRO A 24 -13.93 5.84 -11.05
N VAL A 25 -13.49 6.38 -9.89
CA VAL A 25 -12.80 7.67 -9.79
C VAL A 25 -11.69 7.59 -8.73
N TYR A 26 -10.50 8.08 -9.08
CA TYR A 26 -9.41 8.28 -8.14
C TYR A 26 -9.47 9.68 -7.52
N PRO A 27 -9.17 9.84 -6.21
CA PRO A 27 -9.02 11.17 -5.64
C PRO A 27 -7.80 11.88 -6.26
N ASN A 28 -7.83 13.22 -6.26
CA ASN A 28 -6.74 14.06 -6.77
C ASN A 28 -5.41 13.91 -6.00
N THR A 29 -5.40 13.17 -4.89
CA THR A 29 -4.22 12.84 -4.10
C THR A 29 -3.45 11.62 -4.64
N VAL A 30 -4.01 10.89 -5.62
CA VAL A 30 -3.35 9.70 -6.20
C VAL A 30 -2.18 10.11 -7.07
N VAL A 31 -1.03 9.49 -6.82
CA VAL A 31 0.15 9.58 -7.68
C VAL A 31 0.12 8.43 -8.67
N ASN A 32 0.12 8.72 -9.96
CA ASN A 32 0.25 7.69 -11.00
C ASN A 32 1.70 7.17 -11.02
N THR A 33 1.90 5.93 -10.59
CA THR A 33 3.21 5.27 -10.54
C THR A 33 3.36 4.12 -11.54
N THR A 34 2.37 3.88 -12.40
CA THR A 34 2.30 2.73 -13.31
C THR A 34 3.57 2.56 -14.14
N GLN A 35 4.05 3.65 -14.74
CA GLN A 35 5.27 3.61 -15.55
C GLN A 35 6.55 3.34 -14.72
N ARG A 36 6.62 3.84 -13.49
CA ARG A 36 7.77 3.62 -12.59
C ARG A 36 7.85 2.16 -12.18
N LEU A 37 6.70 1.57 -11.84
CA LEU A 37 6.61 0.16 -11.45
C LEU A 37 6.86 -0.77 -12.63
N ALA A 38 6.39 -0.42 -13.83
CA ALA A 38 6.68 -1.20 -15.05
C ALA A 38 8.19 -1.29 -15.32
N LYS A 39 8.90 -0.15 -15.27
CA LYS A 39 10.36 -0.11 -15.45
C LYS A 39 11.11 -0.89 -14.37
N LEU A 40 10.67 -0.80 -13.11
CA LEU A 40 11.27 -1.57 -12.02
C LEU A 40 11.13 -3.08 -12.27
N ARG A 41 9.95 -3.54 -12.70
CA ARG A 41 9.69 -4.97 -12.97
C ARG A 41 10.49 -5.48 -14.16
N GLU A 42 10.66 -4.68 -15.20
CA GLU A 42 11.55 -5.00 -16.33
C GLU A 42 12.99 -5.19 -15.85
N GLN A 43 13.51 -4.28 -15.02
CA GLN A 43 14.84 -4.42 -14.45
C GLN A 43 14.96 -5.66 -13.55
N MET A 44 13.95 -5.95 -12.73
CA MET A 44 13.93 -7.16 -11.90
C MET A 44 13.98 -8.43 -12.75
N GLN A 45 13.28 -8.46 -13.90
CA GLN A 45 13.34 -9.59 -14.82
C GLN A 45 14.72 -9.77 -15.43
N ASN A 46 15.37 -8.67 -15.85
CA ASN A 46 16.71 -8.70 -16.41
C ASN A 46 17.75 -9.24 -15.41
N GLU A 47 17.56 -8.97 -14.12
CA GLU A 47 18.43 -9.40 -13.02
C GLU A 47 17.99 -10.75 -12.38
N ASN A 48 16.98 -11.44 -12.94
CA ASN A 48 16.40 -12.68 -12.39
C ASN A 48 15.93 -12.57 -10.93
N LEU A 49 15.37 -11.43 -10.54
CA LEU A 49 14.87 -11.16 -9.19
C LEU A 49 13.38 -11.48 -9.05
N THR A 50 13.04 -12.37 -8.13
CA THR A 50 11.64 -12.67 -7.78
C THR A 50 11.02 -11.60 -6.87
N ALA A 51 11.83 -10.97 -6.02
CA ALA A 51 11.38 -9.99 -5.05
C ALA A 51 12.41 -8.87 -4.84
N TYR A 52 11.93 -7.66 -4.55
CA TYR A 52 12.76 -6.51 -4.22
C TYR A 52 12.14 -5.74 -3.05
N ILE A 53 12.91 -5.59 -1.96
CA ILE A 53 12.46 -4.91 -0.73
C ILE A 53 12.95 -3.46 -0.76
N ILE A 54 12.03 -2.51 -0.59
CA ILE A 54 12.34 -1.08 -0.58
C ILE A 54 12.18 -0.55 0.84
N PRO A 55 13.29 -0.29 1.57
CA PRO A 55 13.21 0.19 2.95
C PRO A 55 12.69 1.64 3.04
N SER A 56 12.16 1.99 4.21
CA SER A 56 11.76 3.37 4.57
C SER A 56 12.95 4.31 4.73
N THR A 57 14.11 3.76 5.07
CA THR A 57 15.25 4.47 5.63
C THR A 57 16.30 4.78 4.55
N ASP A 58 17.19 5.72 4.87
CA ASP A 58 18.42 5.90 4.12
C ASP A 58 19.50 4.91 4.56
N ALA A 59 20.72 5.07 4.03
CA ALA A 59 21.87 4.23 4.35
C ALA A 59 22.33 4.36 5.82
N HIS A 60 21.86 5.38 6.56
CA HIS A 60 22.26 5.65 7.94
C HIS A 60 21.16 5.28 8.95
N GLY A 61 20.03 4.75 8.49
CA GLY A 61 18.91 4.43 9.37
C GLY A 61 18.24 5.69 9.95
N SER A 62 18.31 6.83 9.26
CA SER A 62 17.73 8.09 9.73
C SER A 62 16.22 7.95 9.96
N GLU A 63 15.74 8.53 11.06
CA GLU A 63 14.31 8.62 11.36
C GLU A 63 13.57 9.44 10.28
N TYR A 64 14.17 10.55 9.84
CA TYR A 64 13.65 11.41 8.77
C TYR A 64 14.57 11.41 7.56
N VAL A 65 14.11 10.77 6.49
CA VAL A 65 14.88 10.60 5.27
C VAL A 65 14.80 11.84 4.36
N ARG A 66 15.94 12.24 3.80
CA ARG A 66 16.01 13.33 2.81
C ARG A 66 15.21 12.99 1.57
N GLN A 67 14.71 14.02 0.88
CA GLN A 67 13.85 13.83 -0.29
C GLN A 67 14.45 12.92 -1.38
N ARG A 68 15.78 12.97 -1.56
CA ARG A 68 16.53 12.11 -2.51
C ARG A 68 16.40 10.62 -2.19
N ASP A 69 16.29 10.26 -0.92
CA ASP A 69 16.30 8.87 -0.46
C ASP A 69 14.90 8.31 -0.18
N LYS A 70 13.82 9.06 -0.45
CA LYS A 70 12.42 8.60 -0.29
C LYS A 70 11.99 7.65 -1.41
N ARG A 71 12.70 6.53 -1.56
CA ARG A 71 12.53 5.52 -2.62
C ARG A 71 11.14 4.91 -2.62
N ARG A 72 10.60 4.54 -1.45
CA ARG A 72 9.23 4.01 -1.32
C ARG A 72 8.19 5.02 -1.83
N LYS A 73 8.27 6.27 -1.38
CA LYS A 73 7.36 7.33 -1.84
C LYS A 73 7.43 7.51 -3.36
N PHE A 74 8.63 7.43 -3.93
CA PHE A 74 8.81 7.54 -5.38
C PHE A 74 8.11 6.41 -6.15
N ILE A 75 8.24 5.15 -5.72
CA ILE A 75 7.68 4.01 -6.45
C ILE A 75 6.19 3.80 -6.20
N SER A 76 5.68 4.08 -4.98
CA SER A 76 4.29 3.77 -4.60
C SER A 76 3.38 4.99 -4.45
N GLY A 77 3.94 6.20 -4.37
CA GLY A 77 3.19 7.40 -4.00
C GLY A 77 2.88 7.51 -2.50
N PHE A 78 3.18 6.47 -1.70
CA PHE A 78 2.91 6.47 -0.26
C PHE A 78 3.86 7.42 0.48
N SER A 79 3.30 8.46 1.09
CA SER A 79 4.05 9.48 1.83
C SER A 79 4.11 9.25 3.34
N GLY A 80 3.53 8.16 3.85
CA GLY A 80 3.60 7.81 5.27
C GLY A 80 4.99 7.38 5.73
N SER A 81 5.25 7.53 7.01
CA SER A 81 6.53 7.19 7.65
C SER A 81 6.73 5.67 7.77
N ALA A 82 5.68 4.92 8.11
CA ALA A 82 5.70 3.47 8.28
C ALA A 82 4.95 2.75 7.14
N GLY A 83 5.61 1.81 6.47
CA GLY A 83 5.04 0.97 5.40
C GLY A 83 6.09 0.19 4.63
#